data_AF-C1LFV9-F1
#
_entry.id   AF-C1LFV9-F1
#
_cell.length_a   1.000
_cell.length_b   1.000
_cell.length_c   1.000
_cell.angle_alpha   90.00
_cell.angle_beta   90.00
_cell.angle_gamma   90.00
#
_symmetry.space_group_name_H-M   'P 1'
#
loop_
_entity.id
_entity.type
_entity.pdbx_description
1 polymer ?
#
loop_
_entity_poly.entity_id
_entity_poly.type
_entity_poly.pdbx_seq_one_letter_code
_entity_poly.pdbx_strand_id
1 'polypeptide(L)'
;MGASKQEVVRSAPPNSFIHVDDFNSAKELADYLHYLDRNKTAYNEYFKWYNHGFFDFNTFTDCRLCMLAHEIDNFEYPYWYKDLGQWRQDQCRNRKLPIIV
;
A
#
# COMPACT_ATOMS: atom_id res chain seq x y z
N MET A 1 -14.44 8.65 6.87
CA MET A 1 -14.73 7.36 6.18
C MET A 1 -13.41 6.76 5.72
N GLY A 2 -13.24 5.43 5.80
CA GLY A 2 -11.97 4.78 5.45
C GLY A 2 -10.95 4.77 6.59
N ALA A 3 -9.67 4.58 6.25
CA ALA A 3 -8.56 4.69 7.20
C ALA A 3 -8.47 6.11 7.80
N SER A 4 -7.89 6.25 8.99
CA SER A 4 -7.74 7.57 9.60
C SER A 4 -6.81 8.46 8.76
N LYS A 5 -7.05 9.78 8.78
CA LYS A 5 -6.17 10.73 8.08
C LYS A 5 -4.70 10.55 8.47
N GLN A 6 -4.43 10.25 9.73
CA GLN A 6 -3.07 10.02 10.24
C GLN A 6 -2.40 8.80 9.58
N GLU A 7 -3.13 7.69 9.41
CA GLU A 7 -2.61 6.51 8.73
C GLU A 7 -2.33 6.78 7.25
N VAL A 8 -3.22 7.52 6.58
CA VAL A 8 -3.04 7.90 5.18
C VAL A 8 -1.83 8.83 5.01
N VAL A 9 -1.69 9.87 5.85
CA VAL A 9 -0.52 10.78 5.86
C VAL A 9 0.80 10.02 6.08
N ARG A 10 0.80 8.99 6.94
CA ARG A 10 1.99 8.17 7.20
C ARG A 10 2.43 7.33 6.00
N SER A 11 1.49 6.98 5.12
CA SER A 11 1.68 5.94 4.10
C SER A 11 1.71 6.48 2.67
N ALA A 12 1.00 7.59 2.41
CA ALA A 12 0.86 8.20 1.10
C ALA A 12 1.84 9.38 0.93
N PRO A 13 2.34 9.63 -0.29
CA PRO A 13 3.12 10.84 -0.57
C PRO A 13 2.34 12.11 -0.20
N PRO A 14 3.03 13.19 0.23
CA PRO A 14 2.38 14.47 0.48
C PRO A 14 1.60 14.97 -0.75
N ASN A 15 0.44 15.60 -0.53
CA ASN A 15 -0.42 16.14 -1.59
C ASN A 15 -0.87 15.13 -2.66
N SER A 16 -0.92 13.83 -2.34
CA SER A 16 -1.35 12.78 -3.29
C SER A 16 -2.77 12.24 -3.07
N PHE A 17 -3.48 12.74 -2.04
CA PHE A 17 -4.81 12.25 -1.69
C PHE A 17 -5.70 13.39 -1.17
N ILE A 18 -7.01 13.16 -1.21
CA ILE A 18 -8.04 14.03 -0.65
C ILE A 18 -8.71 13.26 0.48
N HIS A 19 -8.63 13.77 1.72
CA HIS A 19 -9.31 13.13 2.85
C HIS A 19 -10.70 13.71 3.05
N VAL A 20 -11.70 12.85 3.25
CA VAL A 20 -13.09 13.29 3.43
C VAL A 20 -13.29 14.16 4.67
N ASP A 21 -12.51 13.91 5.73
CA ASP A 21 -12.57 14.67 6.98
C ASP A 21 -11.98 16.09 6.84
N ASP A 22 -11.43 16.45 5.67
CA ASP A 22 -10.95 17.81 5.37
C ASP A 22 -12.09 18.75 4.95
N PHE A 23 -13.30 18.22 4.80
CA PHE A 23 -14.49 18.94 4.34
C PHE A 23 -15.58 18.85 5.41
N ASN A 24 -16.32 19.94 5.60
CA ASN A 24 -17.38 20.01 6.60
C ASN A 24 -18.64 19.26 6.16
N SER A 25 -18.76 18.95 4.87
CA SER A 25 -19.90 18.21 4.31
C SER A 25 -19.55 17.49 3.01
N ALA A 26 -20.35 16.48 2.66
CA ALA A 26 -20.25 15.79 1.37
C ALA A 26 -20.48 16.75 0.18
N LYS A 27 -21.31 17.79 0.37
CA LYS A 27 -21.54 18.81 -0.66
C LYS A 27 -20.28 19.62 -0.93
N GLU A 28 -19.57 20.04 0.12
CA GLU A 28 -18.31 20.78 -0.01
C GLU A 28 -17.24 19.96 -0.73
N LEU A 29 -17.13 18.67 -0.39
CA LEU A 29 -16.27 17.74 -1.12
C LEU A 29 -16.67 17.62 -2.60
N ALA A 30 -17.97 17.46 -2.90
CA ALA A 30 -18.44 17.38 -4.28
C ALA A 30 -18.16 18.66 -5.08
N ASP A 31 -18.38 19.83 -4.47
CA ASP A 31 -18.07 21.13 -5.06
C ASP A 31 -16.56 21.25 -5.36
N TYR A 32 -15.70 20.76 -4.46
CA TYR A 32 -14.25 20.71 -4.68
C TYR A 32 -13.83 19.75 -5.81
N LEU A 33 -14.46 18.57 -5.88
CA LEU A 33 -14.19 17.62 -6.97
C LEU A 33 -14.61 18.18 -8.33
N HIS A 34 -15.73 18.91 -8.41
CA HIS A 34 -16.13 19.62 -9.63
C HIS A 34 -15.16 20.74 -10.02
N TYR A 35 -14.55 21.43 -9.04
CA TYR A 35 -13.47 22.38 -9.32
C TYR A 35 -12.25 21.69 -9.94
N LEU A 36 -11.82 20.55 -9.38
CA LEU A 36 -10.67 19.80 -9.91
C LEU A 36 -10.93 19.27 -11.32
N ASP A 37 -12.13 18.76 -11.59
CA ASP A 37 -12.53 18.29 -12.93
C ASP A 37 -12.40 19.39 -14.01
N ARG A 38 -12.75 20.64 -13.65
CA ARG A 38 -12.68 21.79 -14.56
C ARG A 38 -11.31 22.43 -14.62
N ASN A 39 -10.46 22.23 -13.61
CA ASN A 39 -9.12 22.83 -13.53
C ASN A 39 -8.03 21.76 -13.60
N LYS A 40 -7.62 21.44 -14.82
CA LYS A 40 -6.56 20.47 -15.11
C LYS A 40 -5.25 20.77 -14.38
N THR A 41 -4.90 22.05 -14.21
CA THR A 41 -3.68 22.44 -13.51
C THR A 41 -3.75 22.00 -12.04
N ALA A 42 -4.83 22.34 -11.35
CA ALA A 42 -5.05 21.96 -9.95
C ALA A 42 -5.15 20.44 -9.77
N TYR A 43 -5.86 19.75 -10.67
CA TYR A 43 -5.95 18.29 -10.66
C TYR A 43 -4.56 17.63 -10.83
N ASN A 44 -3.75 18.13 -11.77
CA ASN A 44 -2.42 17.59 -12.03
C ASN A 44 -1.44 17.80 -10.87
N GLU A 45 -1.71 18.72 -9.94
CA GLU A 45 -0.87 18.88 -8.75
C GLU A 45 -0.87 17.65 -7.85
N TYR A 46 -2.00 16.93 -7.80
CA TYR A 46 -2.12 15.67 -7.05
C TYR A 46 -1.30 14.52 -7.62
N PHE A 47 -0.74 14.68 -8.82
CA PHE A 47 0.11 13.68 -9.48
C PHE A 47 1.60 14.06 -9.44
N LYS A 48 1.98 15.17 -8.80
CA LYS A 48 3.40 15.56 -8.63
C LYS A 48 4.21 14.53 -7.85
N TRP A 49 3.57 13.63 -7.10
CA TRP A 49 4.26 12.54 -6.41
C TRP A 49 4.98 11.57 -7.36
N TYR A 50 4.57 11.45 -8.63
CA TYR A 50 5.31 10.62 -9.62
C TYR A 50 6.76 11.07 -9.80
N ASN A 51 7.07 12.34 -9.53
CA ASN A 51 8.43 12.86 -9.62
C ASN A 51 9.33 12.44 -8.45
N HIS A 52 8.76 11.84 -7.39
CA HIS A 52 9.49 11.47 -6.17
C HIS A 52 9.91 9.98 -6.15
N GLY A 53 9.58 9.22 -7.19
CA GLY A 53 9.95 7.82 -7.34
C GLY A 53 8.88 7.02 -8.07
N PHE A 54 9.28 5.90 -8.67
CA PHE A 54 8.36 4.91 -9.20
C PHE A 54 8.22 3.78 -8.18
N PHE A 55 6.99 3.33 -7.93
CA PHE A 55 6.79 2.05 -7.25
C PHE A 55 7.28 0.97 -8.20
N ASP A 56 8.30 0.21 -7.79
CA ASP A 56 8.70 -0.98 -8.53
C ASP A 56 7.63 -2.05 -8.33
N PHE A 57 6.69 -2.12 -9.29
CA PHE A 57 5.68 -3.16 -9.33
C PHE A 57 6.29 -4.52 -9.71
N ASN A 58 7.56 -4.56 -10.15
CA ASN A 58 8.27 -5.79 -10.42
C ASN A 58 8.78 -6.44 -9.13
N THR A 59 7.84 -6.72 -8.25
CA THR A 59 8.09 -7.48 -7.02
C THR A 59 8.35 -8.96 -7.29
N PHE A 60 8.30 -9.39 -8.57
CA PHE A 60 8.31 -10.78 -9.02
C PHE A 60 7.42 -11.66 -8.15
N THR A 61 6.29 -11.10 -7.67
CA THR A 61 5.45 -11.76 -6.67
C THR A 61 4.92 -13.07 -7.22
N ASP A 62 4.58 -13.11 -8.51
CA ASP A 62 4.13 -14.33 -9.18
C ASP A 62 5.25 -15.38 -9.23
N CYS A 63 6.48 -15.01 -9.64
CA CYS A 63 7.62 -15.93 -9.63
C CYS A 63 7.96 -16.42 -8.23
N ARG A 64 7.91 -15.54 -7.22
CA ARG A 64 8.17 -15.88 -5.81
C ARG A 64 7.11 -16.79 -5.23
N LEU A 65 5.84 -16.58 -5.59
CA LEU A 65 4.72 -17.43 -5.20
C LEU A 65 4.82 -18.80 -5.89
N CYS A 66 5.16 -18.83 -7.17
CA CYS A 66 5.40 -20.07 -7.91
C CYS A 66 6.56 -20.86 -7.32
N MET A 67 7.69 -20.22 -7.01
CA MET A 67 8.81 -20.87 -6.31
C MET A 67 8.37 -21.41 -4.94
N LEU A 68 7.66 -20.60 -4.15
CA LEU A 68 7.14 -21.03 -2.84
C LEU A 68 6.21 -22.24 -2.95
N ALA A 69 5.35 -22.27 -3.97
CA ALA A 69 4.42 -23.38 -4.19
C ALA A 69 5.14 -24.69 -4.57
N HIS A 70 6.24 -24.60 -5.33
CA HIS A 70 7.05 -25.77 -5.69
C HIS A 70 7.98 -26.22 -4.56
N GLU A 71 8.29 -25.35 -3.61
CA GLU A 71 9.09 -25.65 -2.42
C GLU A 71 8.25 -26.00 -1.19
N ILE A 72 6.91 -25.98 -1.31
CA ILE A 72 6.04 -26.09 -0.13
C ILE A 72 6.17 -27.44 0.57
N ASP A 73 6.39 -28.51 -0.19
CA ASP A 73 6.58 -29.87 0.31
C ASP A 73 7.99 -30.07 0.91
N ASN A 74 8.94 -29.18 0.61
CA ASN A 74 10.29 -29.21 1.16
C ASN A 74 10.40 -28.43 2.49
N PHE A 75 9.34 -27.76 2.94
CA PHE A 75 9.35 -27.11 4.25
C PHE A 75 9.33 -28.15 5.37
N GLU A 76 10.31 -28.06 6.27
CA GLU A 76 10.49 -28.99 7.38
C GLU A 76 9.25 -29.07 8.28
N TYR A 77 8.52 -27.96 8.45
CA TYR A 77 7.27 -27.92 9.21
C TYR A 77 6.27 -26.89 8.65
N PRO A 78 4.96 -27.21 8.63
CA PRO A 78 3.91 -26.20 8.45
C PRO A 78 3.96 -25.18 9.59
N TYR A 79 3.89 -23.88 9.26
CA TYR A 79 3.92 -22.80 10.24
C TYR A 79 2.57 -22.09 10.32
N TRP A 80 2.09 -21.84 11.55
CA TRP A 80 0.85 -21.09 11.81
C TRP A 80 1.10 -19.98 12.83
N TYR A 81 0.55 -18.80 12.55
CA TYR A 81 0.60 -17.66 13.45
C TYR A 81 -0.70 -17.61 14.26
N LYS A 82 -0.59 -17.56 15.60
CA LYS A 82 -1.75 -17.41 16.48
C LYS A 82 -2.24 -15.96 16.57
N ASP A 83 -1.34 -15.01 16.34
CA ASP A 83 -1.60 -13.57 16.38
C ASP A 83 -1.17 -12.94 15.05
N LEU A 84 -2.14 -12.40 14.31
CA LEU A 84 -1.92 -11.73 13.02
C LEU A 84 -1.24 -10.36 13.17
N GLY A 85 -1.43 -9.68 14.30
CA GLY A 85 -0.77 -8.42 14.62
C GLY A 85 0.72 -8.63 14.89
N GLN A 86 1.06 -9.67 15.65
CA GLN A 86 2.45 -10.08 15.85
C GLN A 86 3.10 -10.52 14.53
N TRP A 87 2.41 -11.35 13.74
CA TRP A 87 2.87 -11.73 12.40
C TRP A 87 3.22 -10.50 11.55
N ARG A 88 2.33 -9.50 11.50
CA ARG A 88 2.55 -8.30 10.70
C ARG A 88 3.84 -7.55 11.09
N GLN A 89 4.21 -7.57 12.38
CA GLN A 89 5.42 -6.91 12.85
C GLN A 89 6.68 -7.76 12.67
N ASP A 90 6.56 -9.09 12.78
CA ASP A 90 7.71 -9.99 12.92
C ASP A 90 7.90 -10.96 11.75
N GLN A 91 7.04 -10.92 10.74
CA GLN A 91 7.05 -11.79 9.54
C GLN A 91 8.40 -11.90 8.81
N CYS A 92 9.26 -10.88 8.94
CA CYS A 92 10.60 -10.85 8.35
C CYS A 92 11.73 -11.20 9.34
N ARG A 93 11.47 -11.24 10.65
CA ARG A 93 12.50 -11.51 11.65
C ARG A 93 12.87 -13.00 11.63
N ASN A 94 14.17 -13.28 11.56
CA ASN A 94 14.74 -14.63 11.60
C ASN A 94 14.22 -15.59 10.50
N ARG A 95 13.64 -15.06 9.42
CA ARG A 95 13.27 -15.88 8.25
C ARG A 95 14.54 -16.42 7.61
N LYS A 96 14.85 -17.68 7.86
CA LYS A 96 15.79 -18.44 7.04
C LYS A 96 15.01 -18.99 5.86
N LEU A 97 15.12 -18.33 4.71
CA LEU A 97 14.67 -18.95 3.47
C LEU A 97 15.51 -20.21 3.25
N PRO A 98 14.92 -21.34 2.81
CA PRO A 98 15.71 -22.48 2.40
C PRO A 98 16.70 -22.00 1.33
N ILE A 99 17.97 -22.41 1.47
CA ILE A 99 18.95 -22.21 0.42
C ILE A 99 18.58 -23.21 -0.68
N ILE A 100 17.93 -22.71 -1.73
CA ILE A 100 17.66 -23.50 -2.94
C ILE A 100 19.00 -23.59 -3.67
N VAL A 101 19.62 -24.78 -3.67
CA VAL A 101 20.86 -25.10 -4.40
C VAL A 101 20.53 -25.68 -5.76
#